data_AF-A0A1D2QW52-F1
#
_entry.id   AF-A0A1D2QW52-F1
#
_cell.length_a   1.000
_cell.length_b   1.000
_cell.length_c   1.000
_cell.angle_alpha   90.00
_cell.angle_beta   90.00
_cell.angle_gamma   90.00
#
_symmetry.space_group_name_H-M   'P 1'
#
loop_
_entity.id
_entity.type
_entity.pdbx_description
1 polymer ?
#
loop_
_entity_poly.entity_id
_entity_poly.type
_entity_poly.pdbx_seq_one_letter_code
_entity_poly.pdbx_strand_id
1 'polypeptide(L)'
;MINYIEMNAHELLVKHSQEWSEKYPGKCVGIVAGKLIAVGRDRLEVYKKAKQMFPKQKKMSIFYIPTEEETLPLLIYTITESYEVIP
;
A
#
# COMPACT_ATOMS: atom_id res chain seq x y z
N MET A 1 14.09 -26.92 6.92
CA MET A 1 14.29 -25.56 6.37
C MET A 1 12.93 -25.04 5.94
N ILE A 2 12.38 -24.06 6.66
CA ILE A 2 11.12 -23.43 6.25
C ILE A 2 11.49 -22.43 5.15
N ASN A 3 10.99 -22.67 3.93
CA ASN A 3 11.06 -21.71 2.84
C ASN A 3 10.25 -20.48 3.26
N TYR A 4 10.92 -19.39 3.65
CA TYR A 4 10.29 -18.08 3.67
C TYR A 4 10.05 -17.70 2.20
N ILE A 5 8.89 -18.06 1.67
CA ILE A 5 8.39 -17.51 0.41
C ILE A 5 8.38 -15.99 0.62
N GLU A 6 9.14 -15.24 -0.18
CA GLU A 6 9.11 -13.78 -0.11
C GLU A 6 7.66 -13.33 -0.26
N MET A 7 7.08 -12.77 0.81
CA MET A 7 5.69 -12.33 0.82
C MET A 7 5.52 -11.20 -0.20
N ASN A 8 4.54 -11.34 -1.08
CA ASN A 8 4.24 -10.32 -2.10
C ASN A 8 3.90 -8.99 -1.40
N ALA A 9 4.30 -7.87 -1.98
CA ALA A 9 3.97 -6.55 -1.46
C ALA A 9 2.45 -6.34 -1.27
N HIS A 10 1.62 -6.96 -2.11
CA HIS A 10 0.15 -6.97 -1.93
C HIS A 10 -0.29 -7.78 -0.72
N GLU A 11 0.31 -8.95 -0.47
CA GLU A 11 -0.01 -9.78 0.70
C GLU A 11 0.39 -9.05 2.00
N LEU A 12 1.54 -8.36 1.98
CA LEU A 12 1.97 -7.51 3.11
C LEU A 12 0.97 -6.37 3.34
N LEU A 13 0.50 -5.71 2.28
CA LEU A 13 -0.49 -4.64 2.38
C LEU A 13 -1.80 -5.16 2.99
N VAL A 14 -2.31 -6.30 2.51
CA VAL A 14 -3.56 -6.88 3.01
C VAL A 14 -3.41 -7.29 4.47
N LYS A 15 -2.31 -7.96 4.81
CA LYS A 15 -2.02 -8.45 6.17
C LYS A 15 -1.95 -7.32 7.19
N HIS A 16 -1.41 -6.16 6.81
CA HIS A 16 -1.24 -5.00 7.68
C HIS A 16 -2.23 -3.87 7.38
N SER A 17 -3.30 -4.13 6.63
CA SER A 17 -4.20 -3.09 6.11
C SER A 17 -4.79 -2.24 7.24
N GLN A 18 -5.37 -2.87 8.25
CA GLN A 18 -5.94 -2.18 9.42
C GLN A 18 -4.89 -1.37 10.18
N GLU A 19 -3.77 -2.01 10.56
CA GLU A 19 -2.67 -1.35 11.30
C GLU A 19 -2.16 -0.11 10.56
N TRP A 20 -1.98 -0.21 9.24
CA TRP A 20 -1.41 0.87 8.44
C TRP A 20 -2.43 1.96 8.12
N SER A 21 -3.71 1.62 7.97
CA SER A 21 -4.78 2.63 7.84
C SER A 21 -4.87 3.52 9.08
N GLU A 22 -4.67 2.96 10.28
CA GLU A 22 -4.65 3.73 11.53
C GLU A 22 -3.37 4.57 11.67
N LYS A 23 -2.22 3.99 11.29
CA LYS A 23 -0.90 4.59 11.56
C LYS A 23 -0.41 5.57 10.49
N TYR A 24 -0.81 5.35 9.24
CA TYR A 24 -0.31 6.08 8.08
C TYR A 24 -1.40 6.65 7.16
N PRO A 25 -2.52 7.19 7.68
CA PRO A 25 -3.57 7.74 6.83
C PRO A 25 -3.04 8.88 5.96
N GLY A 26 -3.39 8.86 4.68
CA GLY A 26 -2.97 9.86 3.70
C GLY A 26 -1.48 9.82 3.36
N LYS A 27 -0.77 8.73 3.67
CA LYS A 27 0.66 8.58 3.39
C LYS A 27 0.92 7.57 2.29
N CYS A 28 2.08 7.70 1.68
CA CYS A 28 2.64 6.68 0.81
C CYS A 28 3.57 5.76 1.62
N VAL A 29 3.50 4.46 1.37
CA VAL A 29 4.36 3.44 1.94
C VAL A 29 5.15 2.74 0.84
N GLY A 30 6.43 2.46 1.10
CA GLY A 30 7.35 1.80 0.17
C GLY A 30 7.75 0.43 0.68
N ILE A 31 7.54 -0.60 -0.13
CA ILE A 31 7.85 -1.99 0.18
C ILE A 31 8.93 -2.51 -0.76
N VAL A 32 9.94 -3.15 -0.17
CA VAL A 32 11.02 -3.83 -0.89
C VAL A 32 11.22 -5.21 -0.27
N ALA A 33 11.27 -6.26 -1.10
CA ALA A 33 11.48 -7.65 -0.65
C ALA A 33 10.57 -8.05 0.54
N GLY A 34 9.28 -7.72 0.44
CA GLY A 34 8.28 -8.05 1.46
C GLY A 34 8.41 -7.28 2.78
N LYS A 35 9.15 -6.17 2.81
CA LYS A 35 9.32 -5.33 4.02
C LYS A 35 8.94 -3.89 3.76
N LEU A 36 8.27 -3.26 4.72
CA LEU A 36 8.05 -1.81 4.75
C LEU A 36 9.40 -1.11 5.01
N ILE A 37 9.85 -0.30 4.05
CA ILE A 37 11.15 0.38 4.09
C ILE A 37 11.01 1.88 4.30
N ALA A 38 9.96 2.48 3.75
CA ALA A 38 9.81 3.93 3.78
C ALA A 38 8.34 4.32 3.93
N VAL A 39 8.12 5.43 4.64
CA VAL A 39 6.84 6.15 4.70
C VAL A 39 7.12 7.61 4.37
N GLY A 40 6.23 8.23 3.60
CA GLY A 40 6.35 9.60 3.14
C GLY A 40 5.01 10.22 2.79
N ARG A 41 5.00 11.54 2.58
CA ARG A 41 3.79 12.29 2.22
C ARG A 41 3.35 12.03 0.78
N ASP A 42 4.29 11.66 -0.08
CA ASP A 42 4.07 11.46 -1.50
C ASP A 42 4.95 10.33 -2.06
N ARG A 43 4.62 9.86 -3.26
CA ARG A 43 5.32 8.73 -3.91
C ARG A 43 6.79 9.05 -4.21
N LEU A 44 7.11 10.31 -4.51
CA LEU A 44 8.46 10.73 -4.88
C LEU A 44 9.40 10.71 -3.67
N GLU A 45 8.91 11.18 -2.52
CA GLU A 45 9.62 11.11 -1.24
C GLU A 45 9.93 9.67 -0.85
N VAL A 46 8.93 8.79 -0.92
CA VAL A 46 9.08 7.36 -0.63
C VAL A 46 10.08 6.70 -1.58
N TYR A 47 9.99 6.98 -2.88
CA TYR A 47 10.92 6.44 -3.87
C TYR A 47 12.37 6.88 -3.59
N LYS A 48 12.59 8.17 -3.29
CA LYS A 48 13.92 8.70 -2.97
C LYS A 48 14.50 8.03 -1.72
N LYS A 49 13.72 7.94 -0.63
CA LYS A 49 14.12 7.26 0.61
C LYS A 49 14.49 5.80 0.36
N ALA A 50 13.61 5.07 -0.33
CA ALA A 50 13.83 3.66 -0.60
C ALA A 50 15.01 3.42 -1.56
N LYS A 51 15.26 4.31 -2.54
CA LYS A 51 16.41 4.20 -3.45
C LYS A 51 17.74 4.50 -2.76
N GLN A 52 17.75 5.41 -1.79
CA GLN A 52 18.94 5.67 -0.96
C GLN A 52 19.29 4.44 -0.10
N MET A 53 18.29 3.77 0.48
CA MET A 53 18.51 2.58 1.30
C MET A 53 18.81 1.32 0.47
N PHE A 54 18.19 1.19 -0.71
CA PHE A 54 18.29 0.02 -1.58
C PHE A 54 18.68 0.41 -3.02
N PRO A 55 19.89 0.95 -3.26
CA PRO A 55 20.28 1.49 -4.56
C PRO A 55 20.31 0.45 -5.68
N LYS A 56 20.59 -0.82 -5.35
CA LYS A 56 20.70 -1.92 -6.32
C LYS A 56 19.37 -2.64 -6.61
N GLN A 57 18.32 -2.38 -5.83
CA GLN A 57 17.05 -3.08 -6.03
C GLN A 57 16.34 -2.54 -7.28
N LYS A 58 15.86 -3.47 -8.12
CA LYS A 58 15.13 -3.15 -9.36
C LYS A 58 13.62 -3.06 -9.17
N LYS A 59 13.05 -3.75 -8.18
CA LYS A 59 11.62 -3.80 -7.91
C LYS A 59 11.32 -3.17 -6.56
N MET A 60 10.40 -2.22 -6.56
CA MET A 60 9.89 -1.51 -5.40
C MET A 60 8.41 -1.29 -5.62
N SER A 61 7.60 -1.59 -4.62
CA SER A 61 6.17 -1.30 -4.64
C SER A 61 5.90 -0.10 -3.76
N ILE A 62 5.13 0.86 -4.25
CA ILE A 62 4.71 2.04 -3.49
C ILE A 62 3.20 2.08 -3.49
N PHE A 63 2.61 2.14 -2.29
CA PHE A 63 1.16 2.19 -2.11
C PHE A 63 0.77 3.47 -1.40
N TYR A 64 -0.42 3.98 -1.70
CA TYR A 64 -1.06 5.03 -0.93
C TYR A 64 -1.99 4.38 0.08
N ILE A 65 -1.99 4.91 1.30
CA ILE A 65 -2.92 4.51 2.36
C ILE A 65 -4.01 5.59 2.42
N PRO A 66 -5.26 5.26 2.02
CA PRO A 66 -6.36 6.21 2.07
C PRO A 66 -6.63 6.73 3.48
N THR A 67 -7.09 7.97 3.60
CA THR A 67 -7.71 8.46 4.83
C THR A 67 -9.08 7.82 5.03
N GLU A 68 -9.65 7.93 6.23
CA GLU A 68 -11.01 7.46 6.51
C GLU A 68 -12.04 8.13 5.57
N GLU A 69 -11.91 9.45 5.36
CA GLU A 69 -12.76 10.22 4.46
C GLU A 69 -12.64 9.77 2.99
N GLU A 70 -11.46 9.30 2.56
CA GLU A 70 -11.24 8.75 1.21
C GLU A 70 -11.68 7.29 1.08
N THR A 71 -11.73 6.55 2.20
CA THR A 71 -12.15 5.15 2.23
C THR A 71 -13.66 5.01 2.01
N LEU A 72 -14.45 5.98 2.51
CA LEU A 72 -15.91 6.00 2.35
C LEU A 72 -16.36 6.10 0.87
N PRO A 73 -15.84 7.02 0.03
CA PRO A 73 -16.11 7.04 -1.40
C PRO A 73 -15.72 5.76 -2.12
N LEU A 74 -14.60 5.11 -1.74
CA LEU A 74 -14.16 3.86 -2.37
C LEU A 74 -15.11 2.69 -2.05
N LEU A 75 -15.62 2.61 -0.83
CA LEU A 75 -16.67 1.65 -0.45
C LEU A 75 -17.98 1.92 -1.17
N ILE A 76 -18.42 3.19 -1.22
CA ILE A 76 -19.67 3.60 -1.90
C ILE A 76 -19.59 3.35 -3.41
N TYR A 77 -18.46 3.65 -4.06
CA TYR A 77 -18.29 3.40 -5.50
C TYR A 77 -18.34 1.90 -5.82
N THR A 78 -17.67 1.07 -5.00
CA THR A 78 -17.67 -0.39 -5.16
C THR A 78 -19.07 -0.99 -5.01
N ILE A 79 -19.89 -0.50 -4.07
CA ILE A 79 -21.29 -0.94 -3.97
C ILE A 79 -22.12 -0.42 -5.15
N THR A 80 -21.93 0.81 -5.62
CA THR A 80 -22.73 1.34 -6.74
C THR A 80 -22.44 0.66 -8.07
N GLU A 81 -21.21 0.19 -8.33
CA GLU A 81 -20.90 -0.64 -9.50
C GLU A 81 -21.52 -2.04 -9.40
N SER A 82 -21.77 -2.55 -8.18
CA SER A 82 -22.45 -3.84 -7.98
C SER A 82 -23.97 -3.74 -7.96
N TYR A 83 -24.52 -2.54 -8.07
CA TYR A 83 -25.92 -2.29 -8.45
C TYR A 83 -25.95 -1.63 -9.83
N GLU A 84 -25.60 -2.37 -10.89
CA GLU A 84 -26.20 -2.07 -12.19
C GLU A 84 -27.71 -2.18 -12.00
N VAL A 85 -28.38 -1.03 -12.03
CA VAL A 85 -29.83 -0.91 -12.00
C VAL A 85 -30.35 -1.72 -13.19
N ILE A 86 -30.85 -2.92 -12.90
CA ILE A 86 -31.64 -3.69 -13.86
C ILE A 86 -32.85 -2.79 -14.18
N PRO A 87 -33.07 -2.41 -15.45
CA PRO A 87 -34.03 -1.39 -15.84
C PRO A 87 -35.47 -1.68 -15.41
#